data_AF-A0A1I2CDF0-F1
#
_entry.id   AF-A0A1I2CDF0-F1
#
_cell.length_a   1.000
_cell.length_b   1.000
_cell.length_c   1.000
_cell.angle_alpha   90.00
_cell.angle_beta   90.00
_cell.angle_gamma   90.00
#
_symmetry.space_group_name_H-M   'P 1'
#
loop_
_entity.id
_entity.type
_entity.pdbx_description
1 polymer ?
#
loop_
_entity_poly.entity_id
_entity_poly.type
_entity_poly.pdbx_seq_one_letter_code
_entity_poly.pdbx_strand_id
1 'polypeptide(L)'
;MIQDSRNMKALSGASKSAQKAFDAVDDPSFSNVPGEQKKAWAMAAIIHCDICRQVVALDECNVEGLARLLILGNIVSKLFEAQRWYFGPGRTLLKDIAKSKDIGADRLEEYLKTLGAKHKVDSIQRYSEYRNKLSYHYDENAITFLQLFSREDAEAFDALLVGFVRYAGDWAKLTKCLIQQGKIPNKYFQFVPALAGLHRTGFTLHSKPAAEHWR
;
A
#
# COMPACT_ATOMS: atom_id res chain seq x y z
N MET A 1 -13.77 24.29 -6.66
CA MET A 1 -12.78 23.63 -7.55
C MET A 1 -11.87 22.81 -6.66
N ILE A 2 -11.99 21.48 -6.66
CA ILE A 2 -11.08 20.61 -5.91
C ILE A 2 -9.74 20.70 -6.63
N GLN A 3 -8.74 21.26 -5.97
CA GLN A 3 -7.37 21.22 -6.45
C GLN A 3 -6.98 19.74 -6.46
N ASP A 4 -6.82 19.12 -7.64
CA ASP A 4 -6.44 17.71 -7.75
C ASP A 4 -5.16 17.45 -6.93
N SER A 5 -5.33 16.91 -5.72
CA SER A 5 -4.21 16.62 -4.84
C SER A 5 -3.32 15.59 -5.54
N ARG A 6 -2.01 15.62 -5.27
CA ARG A 6 -1.07 14.67 -5.90
C ARG A 6 -1.48 13.22 -5.60
N ASN A 7 -2.11 12.98 -4.45
CA ASN A 7 -2.63 11.68 -4.03
C ASN A 7 -3.82 11.25 -4.91
N MET A 8 -4.75 12.15 -5.23
CA MET A 8 -5.85 11.85 -6.15
C MET A 8 -5.39 11.54 -7.57
N LYS A 9 -4.35 12.23 -8.07
CA LYS A 9 -3.74 11.88 -9.37
C LYS A 9 -3.10 10.49 -9.34
N ALA A 10 -2.44 10.14 -8.23
CA ALA A 10 -1.86 8.81 -8.03
C ALA A 10 -2.92 7.71 -8.03
N LEU A 11 -3.98 7.91 -7.24
CA LEU A 11 -5.13 7.00 -7.17
C LEU A 11 -5.78 6.85 -8.54
N SER A 12 -5.99 7.95 -9.26
CA SER A 12 -6.56 7.91 -10.61
C SER A 12 -5.71 7.09 -11.58
N GLY A 13 -4.38 7.23 -11.52
CA GLY A 13 -3.45 6.43 -12.32
C GLY A 13 -3.45 4.95 -11.93
N ALA A 14 -3.38 4.67 -10.62
CA ALA A 14 -3.41 3.30 -10.09
C ALA A 14 -4.74 2.60 -10.40
N SER A 15 -5.87 3.30 -10.25
CA SER A 15 -7.21 2.82 -10.57
C SER A 15 -7.36 2.46 -12.04
N LYS A 16 -6.95 3.33 -12.97
CA LYS A 16 -6.95 3.02 -14.41
C LYS A 16 -6.09 1.80 -14.73
N SER A 17 -4.92 1.68 -14.08
CA SER A 17 -4.05 0.52 -14.28
C SER A 17 -4.65 -0.75 -13.70
N ALA A 18 -5.32 -0.68 -12.54
CA ALA A 18 -5.96 -1.81 -11.89
C ALA A 18 -7.17 -2.29 -12.69
N GLN A 19 -8.04 -1.37 -13.13
CA GLN A 19 -9.18 -1.70 -13.98
C GLN A 19 -8.75 -2.41 -15.25
N LYS A 20 -7.75 -1.86 -15.96
CA LYS A 20 -7.20 -2.50 -17.16
C LYS A 20 -6.67 -3.92 -16.89
N ALA A 21 -5.97 -4.12 -15.77
CA ALA A 21 -5.42 -5.42 -15.42
C ALA A 21 -6.52 -6.42 -14.98
N PHE A 22 -7.55 -5.93 -14.31
CA PHE A 22 -8.74 -6.69 -13.91
C PHE A 22 -9.53 -7.14 -15.14
N ASP A 23 -9.87 -6.22 -16.04
CA ASP A 23 -10.60 -6.52 -17.29
C ASP A 23 -9.84 -7.52 -18.17
N ALA A 24 -8.51 -7.40 -18.22
CA ALA A 24 -7.67 -8.29 -19.01
C ALA A 24 -7.81 -9.77 -18.63
N VAL A 25 -8.23 -10.09 -17.39
CA VAL A 25 -8.41 -11.47 -16.92
C VAL A 25 -9.41 -12.22 -17.80
N ASP A 26 -10.51 -11.58 -18.18
CA ASP A 26 -11.61 -12.19 -18.95
C ASP A 26 -11.68 -11.69 -20.40
N ASP A 27 -10.88 -10.68 -20.77
CA ASP A 27 -10.86 -10.12 -22.12
C ASP A 27 -10.16 -11.07 -23.15
N PRO A 28 -10.87 -11.48 -24.23
CA PRO A 28 -10.32 -12.34 -25.28
C PRO A 28 -9.09 -11.77 -26.00
N SER A 29 -8.92 -10.44 -26.02
CA SER A 29 -7.74 -9.78 -26.61
C SER A 29 -6.44 -10.10 -25.88
N PHE A 30 -6.51 -10.64 -24.66
CA PHE A 30 -5.39 -11.12 -23.87
C PHE A 30 -5.28 -12.66 -23.84
N SER A 31 -5.89 -13.36 -24.79
CA SER A 31 -5.86 -14.82 -24.89
C SER A 31 -4.44 -15.41 -25.05
N ASN A 32 -3.50 -14.61 -25.55
CA ASN A 32 -2.09 -14.97 -25.67
C ASN A 32 -1.30 -14.85 -24.35
N VAL A 33 -1.88 -14.28 -23.29
CA VAL A 33 -1.26 -14.16 -21.97
C VAL A 33 -1.82 -15.26 -21.06
N PRO A 34 -0.97 -16.13 -20.46
CA PRO A 34 -1.46 -17.20 -19.60
C PRO A 34 -2.26 -16.67 -18.40
N GLY A 35 -3.31 -17.38 -18.00
CA GLY A 35 -4.25 -16.94 -16.96
C GLY A 35 -3.59 -16.54 -15.64
N GLU A 36 -2.60 -17.31 -15.18
CA GLU A 36 -1.86 -16.99 -13.94
C GLU A 36 -1.05 -15.69 -14.05
N GLN A 37 -0.55 -15.34 -15.24
CA GLN A 37 0.12 -14.06 -15.45
C GLN A 37 -0.86 -12.89 -15.40
N LYS A 38 -2.06 -13.08 -15.97
CA LYS A 38 -3.14 -12.09 -15.90
C LYS A 38 -3.57 -11.84 -14.46
N LYS A 39 -3.77 -12.91 -13.67
CA LYS A 39 -4.07 -12.83 -12.23
C LYS A 39 -2.96 -12.12 -11.44
N ALA A 40 -1.70 -12.45 -11.70
CA ALA A 40 -0.56 -11.80 -11.05
C ALA A 40 -0.53 -10.29 -11.34
N TRP A 41 -0.77 -9.90 -12.59
CA TRP A 41 -0.86 -8.50 -12.99
C TRP A 41 -2.03 -7.78 -12.32
N ALA A 42 -3.23 -8.39 -12.35
CA ALA A 42 -4.42 -7.84 -11.71
C ALA A 42 -4.18 -7.62 -10.21
N MET A 43 -3.71 -8.64 -9.49
CA MET A 43 -3.46 -8.54 -8.05
C MET A 43 -2.42 -7.47 -7.71
N ALA A 44 -1.30 -7.41 -8.44
CA ALA A 44 -0.29 -6.37 -8.23
C ALA A 44 -0.84 -4.95 -8.42
N ALA A 45 -1.67 -4.75 -9.45
CA ALA A 45 -2.27 -3.45 -9.74
C ALA A 45 -3.38 -3.09 -8.74
N ILE A 46 -4.19 -4.05 -8.32
CA ILE A 46 -5.25 -3.88 -7.32
C ILE A 46 -4.66 -3.49 -5.96
N ILE A 47 -3.60 -4.18 -5.50
CA ILE A 47 -2.97 -3.83 -4.22
C ILE A 47 -2.39 -2.41 -4.27
N HIS A 48 -1.72 -2.03 -5.36
CA HIS A 48 -1.25 -0.66 -5.53
C HIS A 48 -2.41 0.37 -5.51
N CYS A 49 -3.52 0.07 -6.18
CA CYS A 49 -4.71 0.90 -6.14
C CYS A 49 -5.31 1.01 -4.73
N ASP A 50 -5.42 -0.10 -3.98
CA ASP A 50 -5.99 -0.09 -2.63
C ASP A 50 -5.11 0.72 -1.66
N ILE A 51 -3.78 0.60 -1.74
CA ILE A 51 -2.87 1.42 -0.92
C ILE A 51 -3.00 2.91 -1.29
N CYS A 52 -3.08 3.26 -2.58
CA CYS A 52 -3.35 4.65 -2.98
C CYS A 52 -4.70 5.16 -2.48
N ARG A 53 -5.73 4.29 -2.46
CA ARG A 53 -7.05 4.62 -1.92
C ARG A 53 -7.01 4.90 -0.43
N GLN A 54 -6.22 4.13 0.32
CA GLN A 54 -5.98 4.37 1.74
C GLN A 54 -5.30 5.73 2.00
N VAL A 55 -4.31 6.08 1.17
CA VAL A 55 -3.63 7.39 1.26
C VAL A 55 -4.60 8.54 1.02
N VAL A 56 -5.44 8.44 0.00
CA VAL A 56 -6.48 9.45 -0.28
C VAL A 56 -7.47 9.54 0.88
N ALA A 57 -7.95 8.41 1.41
CA ALA A 57 -8.87 8.42 2.54
C ALA A 57 -8.26 9.10 3.78
N LEU A 58 -6.95 8.92 4.01
CA LEU A 58 -6.22 9.61 5.06
C LEU A 58 -6.07 11.11 4.77
N ASP A 59 -5.75 11.49 3.53
CA ASP A 59 -5.59 12.88 3.06
C ASP A 59 -6.92 13.67 3.14
N GLU A 60 -8.04 13.01 2.86
CA GLU A 60 -9.39 13.59 2.91
C GLU A 60 -9.98 13.61 4.34
N CYS A 61 -9.38 12.88 5.29
CA CYS A 61 -9.80 12.90 6.69
C CYS A 61 -9.36 14.20 7.38
N ASN A 62 -10.19 15.25 7.22
CA ASN A 62 -9.97 16.57 7.81
C ASN A 62 -10.28 16.64 9.33
N VAL A 63 -10.62 15.52 9.97
CA VAL A 63 -10.95 15.45 11.39
C VAL A 63 -9.79 14.80 12.16
N GLU A 64 -9.27 15.51 13.16
CA GLU A 64 -8.22 15.00 14.03
C GLU A 64 -8.76 14.05 15.12
N GLY A 65 -7.84 13.32 15.76
CA GLY A 65 -8.17 12.43 16.89
C GLY A 65 -8.62 11.03 16.45
N LEU A 66 -9.66 10.52 17.11
CA LEU A 66 -10.03 9.09 17.02
C LEU A 66 -10.37 8.61 15.60
N ALA A 67 -11.08 9.42 14.81
CA ALA A 67 -11.43 9.05 13.44
C ALA A 67 -10.17 8.78 12.58
N ARG A 68 -9.16 9.64 12.70
CA ARG A 68 -7.89 9.50 11.99
C ARG A 68 -7.10 8.29 12.49
N LEU A 69 -7.09 8.04 13.80
CA LEU A 69 -6.47 6.83 14.37
C LEU A 69 -7.08 5.53 13.87
N LEU A 70 -8.40 5.47 13.73
CA LEU A 70 -9.09 4.31 13.17
C LEU A 70 -8.73 4.08 11.71
N ILE A 71 -8.62 5.15 10.91
CA ILE A 71 -8.12 5.06 9.53
C ILE A 71 -6.70 4.49 9.51
N LEU A 72 -5.80 5.00 10.34
CA LEU A 72 -4.42 4.54 10.40
C LEU A 72 -4.33 3.07 10.84
N GLY A 73 -5.17 2.61 11.77
CA GLY A 73 -5.26 1.20 12.15
C GLY A 73 -5.72 0.29 11.00
N ASN A 74 -6.68 0.76 10.19
CA ASN A 74 -7.07 0.10 8.94
C ASN A 74 -5.89 0.01 7.97
N ILE A 75 -5.14 1.11 7.81
CA ILE A 75 -3.96 1.17 6.94
C ILE A 75 -2.92 0.15 7.38
N VAL A 76 -2.54 0.11 8.66
CA VAL A 76 -1.59 -0.88 9.21
C VAL A 76 -2.00 -2.30 8.79
N SER A 77 -3.27 -2.65 9.00
CA SER A 77 -3.79 -3.98 8.67
C SER A 77 -3.64 -4.29 7.17
N LYS A 78 -3.96 -3.32 6.30
CA LYS A 78 -3.79 -3.45 4.84
C LYS A 78 -2.33 -3.57 4.40
N LEU A 79 -1.42 -2.83 5.03
CA LEU A 79 0.01 -2.90 4.73
C LEU A 79 0.60 -4.28 5.09
N PHE A 80 0.16 -4.89 6.19
CA PHE A 80 0.54 -6.27 6.54
C PHE A 80 0.02 -7.30 5.53
N GLU A 81 -1.24 -7.19 5.07
CA GLU A 81 -1.76 -8.09 4.05
C GLU A 81 -1.03 -7.92 2.70
N ALA A 82 -0.71 -6.67 2.32
CA ALA A 82 0.09 -6.40 1.14
C ALA A 82 1.50 -7.00 1.27
N GLN A 83 2.18 -6.80 2.40
CA GLN A 83 3.49 -7.40 2.68
C GLN A 83 3.42 -8.93 2.57
N ARG A 84 2.46 -9.56 3.24
CA ARG A 84 2.27 -11.02 3.16
C ARG A 84 2.09 -11.50 1.72
N TRP A 85 1.33 -10.76 0.91
CA TRP A 85 1.17 -11.08 -0.51
C TRP A 85 2.49 -10.95 -1.27
N TYR A 86 3.21 -9.83 -1.13
CA TYR A 86 4.46 -9.58 -1.84
C TYR A 86 5.52 -10.63 -1.51
N PHE A 87 5.74 -10.93 -0.24
CA PHE A 87 6.79 -11.84 0.21
C PHE A 87 6.37 -13.32 0.21
N GLY A 88 5.10 -13.62 -0.08
CA GLY A 88 4.56 -14.95 -0.25
C GLY A 88 4.07 -15.22 -1.68
N PRO A 89 2.75 -15.34 -1.94
CA PRO A 89 2.22 -15.73 -3.24
C PRO A 89 2.68 -14.86 -4.42
N GLY A 90 2.79 -13.54 -4.23
CA GLY A 90 3.22 -12.61 -5.26
C GLY A 90 4.64 -12.89 -5.75
N ARG A 91 5.59 -13.14 -4.83
CA ARG A 91 6.97 -13.49 -5.18
C ARG A 91 7.05 -14.79 -5.96
N THR A 92 6.28 -15.81 -5.55
CA THR A 92 6.20 -17.09 -6.28
C THR A 92 5.72 -16.87 -7.71
N LEU A 93 4.61 -16.12 -7.89
CA LEU A 93 4.08 -15.80 -9.21
C LEU A 93 5.10 -15.07 -10.10
N LEU A 94 5.84 -14.09 -9.55
CA LEU A 94 6.87 -13.39 -10.32
C LEU A 94 8.02 -14.30 -10.76
N LYS A 95 8.43 -15.25 -9.91
CA LYS A 95 9.46 -16.24 -10.26
C LYS A 95 8.99 -17.14 -11.39
N ASP A 96 7.75 -17.61 -11.32
CA ASP A 96 7.18 -18.48 -12.36
C ASP A 96 7.07 -17.74 -13.70
N ILE A 97 6.64 -16.46 -13.67
CA ILE A 97 6.62 -15.61 -14.86
C ILE A 97 8.04 -15.43 -15.41
N ALA A 98 9.01 -15.07 -14.57
CA ALA A 98 10.39 -14.87 -15.00
C ALA A 98 10.99 -16.13 -15.61
N LYS A 99 10.78 -17.29 -14.98
CA LYS A 99 11.19 -18.60 -15.51
C LYS A 99 10.57 -18.87 -16.88
N SER A 100 9.27 -18.59 -17.07
CA SER A 100 8.60 -18.76 -18.36
C SER A 100 9.11 -17.83 -19.47
N LYS A 101 9.83 -16.77 -19.10
CA LYS A 101 10.41 -15.76 -20.00
C LYS A 101 11.93 -15.87 -20.13
N ASP A 102 12.53 -16.94 -19.61
CA ASP A 102 13.98 -17.16 -19.56
C ASP A 102 14.75 -15.99 -18.90
N ILE A 103 14.14 -15.40 -17.87
CA ILE A 103 14.77 -14.37 -17.05
C ILE A 103 15.39 -15.05 -15.84
N GLY A 104 16.70 -14.89 -15.68
CA GLY A 104 17.46 -15.48 -14.58
C GLY A 104 16.83 -15.19 -13.21
N ALA A 105 16.53 -16.26 -12.46
CA ALA A 105 15.90 -16.18 -11.14
C ALA A 105 16.73 -15.33 -10.16
N ASP A 106 18.06 -15.45 -10.21
CA ASP A 106 18.97 -14.68 -9.36
C ASP A 106 18.85 -13.18 -9.60
N ARG A 107 18.72 -12.76 -10.87
CA ARG A 107 18.55 -11.35 -11.24
C ARG A 107 17.22 -10.80 -10.76
N LEU A 108 16.15 -11.60 -10.83
CA LEU A 108 14.86 -11.20 -10.26
C LEU A 108 14.95 -11.06 -8.74
N GLU A 109 15.60 -12.00 -8.07
CA GLU A 109 15.73 -12.00 -6.61
C GLU A 109 16.57 -10.83 -6.10
N GLU A 110 17.67 -10.52 -6.78
CA GLU A 110 18.47 -9.33 -6.49
C GLU A 110 17.65 -8.05 -6.66
N TYR A 111 16.85 -7.97 -7.73
CA TYR A 111 15.95 -6.84 -7.95
C TYR A 111 14.91 -6.70 -6.84
N LEU A 112 14.24 -7.80 -6.44
CA LEU A 112 13.23 -7.79 -5.38
C LEU A 112 13.83 -7.43 -4.01
N LYS A 113 15.03 -7.93 -3.70
CA LYS A 113 15.76 -7.57 -2.48
C LYS A 113 16.10 -6.07 -2.47
N THR A 114 16.62 -5.56 -3.58
CA THR A 114 16.95 -4.13 -3.73
C THR A 114 15.69 -3.27 -3.60
N LEU A 115 14.59 -3.71 -4.19
CA LEU A 115 13.31 -3.02 -4.15
C LEU A 115 12.76 -2.93 -2.72
N GLY A 116 12.80 -4.03 -1.96
CA GLY A 116 12.37 -4.08 -0.56
C GLY A 116 13.20 -3.16 0.33
N ALA A 117 14.53 -3.25 0.22
CA ALA A 117 15.45 -2.42 1.00
C ALA A 117 15.28 -0.92 0.71
N LYS A 118 15.12 -0.56 -0.58
CA LYS A 118 14.96 0.83 -1.02
C LYS A 118 13.75 1.51 -0.39
N HIS A 119 12.61 0.80 -0.33
CA HIS A 119 11.35 1.35 0.13
C HIS A 119 11.05 1.05 1.60
N LYS A 120 11.93 0.31 2.29
CA LYS A 120 11.85 -0.02 3.71
C LYS A 120 10.50 -0.63 4.13
N VAL A 121 9.89 -1.44 3.27
CA VAL A 121 8.57 -2.05 3.54
C VAL A 121 8.57 -2.98 4.75
N ASP A 122 9.74 -3.54 5.12
CA ASP A 122 9.89 -4.38 6.31
C ASP A 122 9.74 -3.61 7.62
N SER A 123 9.85 -2.29 7.60
CA SER A 123 9.63 -1.44 8.77
C SER A 123 8.17 -1.46 9.27
N ILE A 124 7.23 -2.04 8.53
CA ILE A 124 5.86 -2.28 9.00
C ILE A 124 5.81 -3.17 10.26
N GLN A 125 6.83 -4.00 10.49
CA GLN A 125 6.89 -4.90 11.65
C GLN A 125 6.88 -4.15 12.99
N ARG A 126 7.33 -2.88 13.02
CA ARG A 126 7.19 -1.99 14.18
C ARG A 126 5.73 -1.81 14.63
N TYR A 127 4.78 -1.96 13.72
CA TYR A 127 3.35 -1.76 13.95
C TYR A 127 2.57 -3.07 14.08
N SER A 128 3.26 -4.20 14.28
CA SER A 128 2.64 -5.55 14.33
C SER A 128 1.59 -5.71 15.42
N GLU A 129 1.80 -5.07 16.57
CA GLU A 129 0.87 -5.12 17.71
C GLU A 129 -0.49 -4.45 17.41
N TYR A 130 -0.53 -3.51 16.45
CA TYR A 130 -1.76 -2.80 16.07
C TYR A 130 -2.57 -3.54 14.99
N ARG A 131 -2.00 -4.56 14.35
CA ARG A 131 -2.63 -5.28 13.24
C ARG A 131 -3.91 -5.97 13.68
N ASN A 132 -5.00 -5.72 12.96
CA ASN A 132 -6.33 -6.29 13.21
C ASN A 132 -6.95 -5.94 14.58
N LYS A 133 -6.35 -5.02 15.35
CA LYS A 133 -6.83 -4.63 16.68
C LYS A 133 -7.87 -3.52 16.69
N LEU A 134 -7.92 -2.73 15.61
CA LEU A 134 -8.75 -1.51 15.54
C LEU A 134 -9.84 -1.58 14.47
N SER A 135 -9.78 -2.57 13.59
CA SER A 135 -10.45 -2.58 12.29
C SER A 135 -11.41 -3.74 12.06
N TYR A 136 -11.20 -4.87 12.76
CA TYR A 136 -11.97 -6.11 12.54
C TYR A 136 -12.61 -6.66 13.81
N HIS A 137 -12.05 -6.35 14.99
CA HIS A 137 -12.58 -6.77 16.28
C HIS A 137 -12.42 -5.62 17.28
N TYR A 138 -13.53 -5.12 17.83
CA TYR A 138 -13.48 -4.29 19.03
C TYR A 138 -13.24 -5.23 20.21
N ASP A 139 -11.98 -5.63 20.41
CA ASP A 139 -11.59 -6.33 21.63
C ASP A 139 -11.63 -5.37 22.84
N GLU A 140 -11.70 -5.91 24.06
CA GLU A 140 -11.75 -5.11 25.29
C GLU A 140 -10.54 -4.18 25.47
N ASN A 141 -9.46 -4.43 24.73
CA ASN A 141 -8.21 -3.68 24.77
C ASN A 141 -8.10 -2.65 23.64
N ALA A 142 -9.12 -2.49 22.79
CA ALA A 142 -9.09 -1.59 21.64
C ALA A 142 -8.75 -0.14 22.03
N ILE A 143 -9.27 0.33 23.18
CA ILE A 143 -8.95 1.67 23.71
C ILE A 143 -7.45 1.78 24.06
N THR A 144 -6.89 0.76 24.72
CA THR A 144 -5.46 0.71 25.05
C THR A 144 -4.59 0.76 23.80
N PHE A 145 -4.95 -0.02 22.76
CA PHE A 145 -4.21 0.01 21.49
C PHE A 145 -4.33 1.36 20.79
N LEU A 146 -5.48 2.01 20.81
CA LEU A 146 -5.64 3.37 20.27
C LEU A 146 -4.74 4.38 20.99
N GLN A 147 -4.66 4.31 22.33
CA GLN A 147 -3.80 5.19 23.13
C GLN A 147 -2.31 4.94 22.91
N LEU A 148 -1.91 3.69 22.67
CA LEU A 148 -0.53 3.37 22.32
C LEU A 148 -0.20 3.88 20.92
N PHE A 149 -1.06 3.58 19.94
CA PHE A 149 -0.85 3.99 18.57
C PHE A 149 -0.84 5.52 18.40
N SER A 150 -1.62 6.24 19.23
CA SER A 150 -1.63 7.70 19.27
C SER A 150 -0.31 8.32 19.73
N ARG A 151 0.63 7.53 20.25
CA ARG A 151 1.96 7.98 20.69
C ARG A 151 3.05 7.63 19.69
N GLU A 152 2.72 6.93 18.60
CA GLU A 152 3.68 6.61 17.56
C GLU A 152 4.14 7.85 16.80
N ASP A 153 5.31 7.71 16.19
CA ASP A 153 5.90 8.74 15.36
C ASP A 153 5.15 8.85 14.03
N ALA A 154 4.41 9.96 13.86
CA ALA A 154 3.63 10.25 12.68
C ALA A 154 4.49 10.40 11.42
N GLU A 155 5.70 10.94 11.51
CA GLU A 155 6.61 11.10 10.38
C GLU A 155 7.20 9.76 9.96
N ALA A 156 7.51 8.90 10.93
CA ALA A 156 7.95 7.53 10.64
C ALA A 156 6.83 6.71 9.97
N PHE A 157 5.59 6.84 10.43
CA PHE A 157 4.44 6.19 9.78
C PHE A 157 4.19 6.74 8.38
N ASP A 158 4.31 8.06 8.21
CA ASP A 158 4.21 8.72 6.92
C ASP A 158 5.20 8.14 5.90
N ALA A 159 6.48 8.14 6.27
CA ALA A 159 7.56 7.64 5.43
C ALA A 159 7.37 6.16 5.05
N LEU A 160 6.83 5.35 5.98
CA LEU A 160 6.46 3.97 5.72
C LEU A 160 5.34 3.87 4.66
N LEU A 161 4.28 4.65 4.80
CA LEU A 161 3.16 4.66 3.85
C LEU A 161 3.61 5.11 2.45
N VAL A 162 4.46 6.14 2.35
CA VAL A 162 5.12 6.54 1.09
C VAL A 162 5.90 5.38 0.49
N GLY A 163 6.70 4.69 1.33
CA GLY A 163 7.48 3.53 0.94
C GLY A 163 6.61 2.45 0.33
N PHE A 164 5.49 2.11 0.98
CA PHE A 164 4.54 1.11 0.47
C PHE A 164 3.88 1.50 -0.85
N VAL A 165 3.46 2.76 -1.03
CA VAL A 165 2.89 3.19 -2.32
C VAL A 165 3.91 3.02 -3.44
N ARG A 166 5.16 3.47 -3.21
CA ARG A 166 6.23 3.37 -4.21
C ARG A 166 6.59 1.92 -4.51
N TYR A 167 6.73 1.10 -3.48
CA TYR A 167 6.99 -0.33 -3.61
C TYR A 167 5.88 -1.03 -4.40
N ALA A 168 4.62 -0.76 -4.09
CA ALA A 168 3.48 -1.33 -4.79
C ALA A 168 3.44 -0.91 -6.27
N GLY A 169 3.69 0.36 -6.57
CA GLY A 169 3.78 0.85 -7.94
C GLY A 169 4.94 0.23 -8.73
N ASP A 170 6.11 0.09 -8.10
CA ASP A 170 7.26 -0.61 -8.67
C ASP A 170 6.97 -2.09 -8.93
N TRP A 171 6.31 -2.76 -7.99
CA TRP A 171 5.92 -4.15 -8.12
C TRP A 171 4.93 -4.36 -9.27
N ALA A 172 3.91 -3.51 -9.38
CA ALA A 172 2.95 -3.55 -10.48
C ALA A 172 3.64 -3.31 -11.84
N LYS A 173 4.59 -2.37 -11.89
CA LYS A 173 5.40 -2.09 -13.07
C LYS A 173 6.29 -3.28 -13.45
N LEU A 174 6.98 -3.88 -12.48
CA LEU A 174 7.81 -5.07 -12.68
C LEU A 174 6.97 -6.21 -13.26
N THR A 175 5.83 -6.52 -12.63
CA THR A 175 4.90 -7.57 -13.08
C THR A 175 4.50 -7.37 -14.54
N LYS A 176 4.07 -6.15 -14.89
CA LYS A 176 3.70 -5.81 -16.28
C LYS A 176 4.88 -5.93 -17.24
N CYS A 177 6.07 -5.46 -16.87
CA CYS A 177 7.28 -5.54 -17.70
C CYS A 177 7.71 -7.00 -17.97
N LEU A 178 7.64 -7.86 -16.96
CA LEU A 178 7.94 -9.29 -17.12
C LEU A 178 6.97 -9.95 -18.10
N ILE A 179 5.67 -9.69 -17.96
CA ILE A 179 4.63 -10.28 -18.81
C ILE A 179 4.74 -9.80 -20.26
N GLN A 180 4.79 -8.48 -20.45
CA GLN A 180 4.70 -7.86 -21.78
C GLN A 180 6.03 -7.84 -22.53
N GLN A 181 7.14 -7.71 -21.82
CA GLN A 181 8.45 -7.41 -22.42
C GLN A 181 9.52 -8.44 -22.09
N GLY A 182 9.22 -9.41 -21.21
CA GLY A 182 10.21 -10.40 -20.79
C GLY A 182 11.44 -9.77 -20.15
N LYS A 183 11.28 -8.67 -19.40
CA LYS A 183 12.44 -7.98 -18.79
C LYS A 183 12.14 -7.33 -17.44
N ILE A 184 13.20 -7.18 -16.66
CA ILE A 184 13.20 -6.40 -15.42
C ILE A 184 13.43 -4.91 -15.77
N PRO A 185 12.63 -3.97 -15.25
CA PRO A 185 12.76 -2.57 -15.57
C PRO A 185 14.03 -1.95 -14.95
N ASN A 186 14.80 -1.21 -15.77
CA ASN A 186 16.02 -0.52 -15.32
C ASN A 186 15.74 0.76 -14.51
N LYS A 187 14.47 1.20 -14.45
CA LYS A 187 14.05 2.41 -13.72
C LYS A 187 12.89 2.09 -12.78
N TYR A 188 13.03 2.53 -11.54
CA TYR A 188 11.97 2.51 -10.55
C TYR A 188 10.88 3.54 -10.87
N PHE A 189 9.72 3.34 -10.28
CA PHE A 189 8.57 4.19 -10.25
C PHE A 189 8.91 5.42 -9.41
N GLN A 190 8.83 6.58 -10.05
CA GLN A 190 9.04 7.86 -9.40
C GLN A 190 7.66 8.42 -9.06
N PHE A 191 7.22 8.14 -7.84
CA PHE A 191 6.03 8.76 -7.28
C PHE A 191 6.38 9.45 -5.96
N VAL A 192 5.84 10.64 -5.75
CA VAL A 192 6.00 11.41 -4.51
C VAL A 192 4.59 11.75 -4.03
N PRO A 193 4.03 11.02 -3.05
CA PRO A 193 2.76 11.40 -2.46
C PRO A 193 2.89 12.77 -1.78
N ALA A 194 1.79 13.51 -1.74
CA ALA A 194 1.69 14.74 -0.95
C ALA A 194 1.16 14.35 0.42
N LEU A 195 2.01 13.87 1.33
CA LEU A 195 1.59 13.61 2.71
C LEU A 195 1.90 14.80 3.64
N ALA A 196 1.76 16.01 3.12
CA ALA A 196 2.03 17.27 3.84
C ALA A 196 1.16 17.49 5.10
N GLY A 197 0.27 16.56 5.44
CA GLY A 197 -0.69 16.62 6.54
C GLY A 197 -0.39 15.77 7.77
N LEU A 198 0.58 14.83 7.76
CA LEU A 198 0.97 14.10 8.98
C LEU A 198 1.88 14.95 9.91
N HIS A 199 2.55 15.96 9.36
CA HIS A 199 3.50 16.82 10.08
C HIS A 199 2.88 17.84 11.06
N ARG A 200 1.56 18.07 11.07
CA ARG A 200 0.97 19.17 11.86
C ARG A 200 0.56 18.82 13.27
N THR A 201 0.43 17.54 13.60
CA THR A 201 -0.01 17.10 14.92
C THR A 201 0.51 15.68 15.10
N GLY A 202 1.42 15.42 16.05
CA GLY A 202 1.53 14.06 16.59
C GLY A 202 0.11 13.57 16.91
N PHE A 203 -0.20 12.29 16.70
CA PHE A 203 -1.56 11.72 16.69
C PHE A 203 -2.35 11.98 17.99
N THR A 204 -2.71 13.22 18.27
CA THR A 204 -3.05 13.65 19.62
C THR A 204 -4.53 13.38 19.83
N LEU A 205 -4.82 12.36 20.65
CA LEU A 205 -6.16 12.09 21.19
C LEU A 205 -6.65 13.19 22.13
N HIS A 206 -5.79 14.14 22.52
CA HIS A 206 -6.09 15.13 23.54
C HIS A 206 -6.30 16.52 22.91
N SER A 207 -7.45 16.74 22.28
CA SER A 207 -8.14 17.98 22.60
C SER A 207 -8.58 17.86 24.07
N LYS A 208 -8.38 18.94 24.85
CA LYS A 208 -8.79 19.02 26.25
C LYS A 208 -10.19 18.42 26.43
N PRO A 209 -10.48 17.72 27.54
CA PRO A 209 -11.82 17.20 27.77
C PRO A 209 -12.82 18.36 27.64
N ALA A 210 -13.81 18.20 26.76
CA ALA A 210 -15.02 19.00 26.78
C ALA A 210 -15.83 18.61 28.02
N ALA A 211 -15.27 18.91 29.19
CA ALA A 211 -15.94 18.81 30.48
C ALA A 211 -16.77 20.08 30.70
N GLU A 212 -17.66 20.39 29.76
CA GLU A 212 -18.67 21.44 29.88
C GLU A 212 -19.72 21.10 28.80
N HIS A 213 -21.00 21.01 29.18
CA HIS A 213 -22.20 20.70 28.37
C HIS A 213 -22.92 19.36 28.60
N TRP A 214 -22.61 18.63 29.67
CA TRP A 214 -23.58 17.69 30.24
C TRP A 214 -23.91 18.09 31.68
N ARG A 215 -24.80 19.07 31.81
CA ARG A 215 -25.71 19.26 32.94
C ARG A 215 -27.10 19.44 32.37
#